data_AF-A0AAP8GET6-F1
#
_entry.id   AF-A0AAP8GET6-F1
#
_cell.length_a   1.000
_cell.length_b   1.000
_cell.length_c   1.000
_cell.angle_alpha   90.00
_cell.angle_beta   90.00
_cell.angle_gamma   90.00
#
_symmetry.space_group_name_H-M   'P 1'
#
loop_
_entity.id
_entity.type
_entity.pdbx_description
1 polymer ?
#
loop_
_entity_poly.entity_id
_entity_poly.type
_entity_poly.pdbx_seq_one_letter_code
_entity_poly.pdbx_strand_id
1 'polypeptide(L)'
;ALLEQRQSETRAAQSLVNQRQAELDSVAKRHTRSRSLAQRGAISAQQLDDDRAAAESARAALESAKAQVSASKAAIEAARTNIIQAQTRVEAAQATERRIAADIDDSELKAPRDGRVQYRVAEPG
;
A
#
# COMPACT_ATOMS: atom_id res chain seq x y z
N ALA A 1 10.66 0.24 -7.29
CA ALA A 1 11.34 -0.11 -6.02
C ALA A 1 10.38 -0.22 -4.83
N LEU A 2 10.02 0.88 -4.13
CA LEU A 2 9.25 0.80 -2.87
C LEU A 2 7.84 0.19 -3.04
N LEU A 3 7.11 0.59 -4.08
CA LEU A 3 5.77 0.07 -4.38
C LEU A 3 5.78 -1.42 -4.74
N GLU A 4 6.75 -1.83 -5.55
CA GLU A 4 6.95 -3.23 -5.94
C GLU A 4 7.33 -4.10 -4.74
N GLN A 5 8.19 -3.60 -3.85
CA GLN A 5 8.52 -4.27 -2.60
C GLN A 5 7.26 -4.50 -1.75
N ARG A 6 6.43 -3.47 -1.53
CA ARG A 6 5.18 -3.58 -0.75
C ARG A 6 4.16 -4.52 -1.39
N GLN A 7 4.07 -4.52 -2.72
CA GLN A 7 3.25 -5.47 -3.47
C GLN A 7 3.76 -6.90 -3.31
N SER A 8 5.08 -7.10 -3.34
CA SER A 8 5.70 -8.40 -3.06
C SER A 8 5.39 -8.89 -1.65
N GLU A 9 5.52 -8.02 -0.64
CA GLU A 9 5.17 -8.32 0.74
C GLU A 9 3.69 -8.71 0.89
N THR A 10 2.79 -8.03 0.18
CA THR A 10 1.36 -8.37 0.19
C THR A 10 1.09 -9.73 -0.44
N ARG A 11 1.79 -10.08 -1.53
CA ARG A 11 1.69 -11.43 -2.14
C ARG A 11 2.21 -12.51 -1.22
N ALA A 12 3.31 -12.26 -0.50
CA ALA A 12 3.83 -13.17 0.51
C ALA A 12 2.82 -13.35 1.66
N ALA A 13 2.25 -12.26 2.17
CA ALA A 13 1.21 -12.31 3.21
C ALA A 13 -0.05 -13.05 2.74
N GLN A 14 -0.46 -12.87 1.48
CA GLN A 14 -1.58 -13.62 0.89
C GLN A 14 -1.29 -15.12 0.80
N SER A 15 -0.04 -15.48 0.49
CA SER A 15 0.40 -16.88 0.47
C SER A 15 0.35 -17.50 1.87
N LEU A 16 0.74 -16.72 2.90
CA LEU A 16 0.62 -17.13 4.29
C LEU A 16 -0.85 -17.36 4.71
N VAL A 17 -1.78 -16.50 4.28
CA VAL A 17 -3.22 -16.70 4.49
C VAL A 17 -3.68 -18.03 3.89
N ASN A 18 -3.27 -18.34 2.67
CA ASN A 18 -3.62 -19.60 2.02
C ASN A 18 -3.07 -20.81 2.78
N GLN A 19 -1.83 -20.72 3.30
CA GLN A 19 -1.25 -21.77 4.15
C GLN A 19 -2.07 -21.96 5.44
N ARG A 20 -2.43 -20.88 6.14
CA ARG A 20 -3.23 -20.93 7.37
C ARG A 20 -4.65 -21.44 7.13
N GLN A 21 -5.23 -21.13 5.97
CA GLN A 21 -6.53 -21.67 5.57
C GLN A 21 -6.46 -23.19 5.40
N ALA A 22 -5.44 -23.70 4.71
CA ALA A 22 -5.26 -25.14 4.53
C ALA A 22 -5.01 -25.85 5.87
N GLU A 23 -4.27 -25.22 6.78
CA GLU A 23 -4.04 -25.72 8.14
C GLU A 23 -5.35 -25.79 8.94
N LEU A 24 -6.15 -24.72 8.94
CA LEU A 24 -7.47 -24.70 9.55
C LEU A 24 -8.38 -25.79 8.99
N ASP A 25 -8.41 -25.98 7.67
CA ASP A 25 -9.25 -27.00 7.04
C ASP A 25 -8.85 -28.42 7.49
N SER A 26 -7.55 -28.68 7.64
CA SER A 26 -7.03 -29.96 8.14
C SER A 26 -7.46 -30.22 9.59
N VAL A 27 -7.28 -29.22 10.46
CA VAL A 27 -7.63 -29.34 11.89
C VAL A 27 -9.14 -29.38 12.10
N ALA A 28 -9.91 -28.62 11.33
CA ALA A 28 -11.38 -28.65 11.35
C ALA A 28 -11.92 -30.04 10.99
N LYS A 29 -11.38 -30.67 9.93
CA LYS A 29 -11.73 -32.05 9.55
C LYS A 29 -11.38 -33.05 10.67
N ARG A 30 -10.26 -32.86 11.36
CA ARG A 30 -9.87 -33.68 12.52
C ARG A 30 -10.88 -33.54 13.65
N HIS A 31 -11.22 -32.30 14.03
CA HIS A 31 -12.22 -32.02 15.06
C HIS A 31 -13.61 -32.61 14.72
N THR A 32 -14.06 -32.53 13.47
CA THR A 32 -15.31 -33.19 13.05
C THR A 32 -15.25 -34.71 13.25
N ARG A 33 -14.11 -35.33 12.91
CA ARG A 33 -13.91 -36.77 13.07
C ARG A 33 -13.86 -37.17 14.54
N SER A 34 -13.11 -36.44 15.36
CA SER A 34 -13.02 -36.71 16.79
C SER A 34 -14.36 -36.51 17.49
N ARG A 35 -15.14 -35.50 17.11
CA ARG A 35 -16.51 -35.32 17.60
C ARG A 35 -17.40 -36.54 17.32
N SER A 36 -17.32 -37.12 16.11
CA SER A 36 -18.07 -38.32 15.77
C SER A 36 -17.58 -39.56 16.55
N LEU A 37 -16.27 -39.70 16.76
CA LEU A 37 -15.69 -40.79 17.53
C LEU A 37 -16.03 -40.69 19.02
N ALA A 38 -16.03 -39.48 19.58
CA ALA A 38 -16.39 -39.23 20.98
C ALA A 38 -17.85 -39.60 21.26
N GLN A 39 -18.77 -39.26 20.34
CA GLN A 39 -20.18 -39.69 20.43
C GLN A 39 -20.35 -41.22 20.47
N ARG A 40 -19.41 -41.95 19.87
CA ARG A 40 -19.40 -43.42 19.86
C ARG A 40 -18.57 -44.01 21.01
N GLY A 41 -18.05 -43.18 21.92
CA GLY A 41 -17.19 -43.61 23.03
C GLY A 41 -15.80 -44.12 22.60
N ALA A 42 -15.38 -43.85 21.36
CA ALA A 42 -14.12 -44.35 20.81
C ALA A 42 -12.89 -43.49 21.15
N ILE A 43 -13.08 -42.30 21.71
CA ILE A 43 -12.03 -41.40 22.21
C ILE A 43 -12.47 -40.71 23.50
N SER A 44 -11.52 -40.15 24.26
CA SER A 44 -11.80 -39.40 25.49
C SER A 44 -12.34 -37.99 25.21
N ALA A 45 -13.05 -37.42 26.20
CA ALA A 45 -13.50 -36.03 26.16
C ALA A 45 -12.32 -35.04 26.06
N GLN A 46 -11.23 -35.31 26.77
CA GLN A 46 -10.00 -34.49 26.70
C GLN A 46 -9.45 -34.43 25.27
N GLN A 47 -9.41 -35.55 24.54
CA GLN A 47 -8.92 -35.55 23.16
C GLN A 47 -9.81 -34.73 22.21
N LEU A 48 -11.13 -34.72 22.43
CA LEU A 48 -12.06 -33.89 21.67
C LEU A 48 -11.84 -32.40 21.96
N ASP A 49 -11.66 -32.05 23.23
CA ASP A 49 -11.39 -30.67 23.65
C ASP A 49 -10.06 -30.16 23.11
N ASP A 50 -9.01 -30.99 23.09
CA ASP A 50 -7.71 -30.67 22.50
C ASP A 50 -7.83 -30.41 20.98
N ASP A 51 -8.57 -31.25 20.25
CA ASP A 51 -8.82 -31.07 18.82
C ASP A 51 -9.64 -29.80 18.53
N ARG A 52 -10.60 -29.49 19.42
CA ARG A 52 -11.39 -28.26 19.32
C ARG A 52 -10.52 -27.02 19.55
N ALA A 53 -9.70 -27.03 20.60
CA ALA A 53 -8.78 -25.94 20.92
C ALA A 53 -7.77 -25.71 19.78
N ALA A 54 -7.29 -26.80 19.16
CA ALA A 54 -6.43 -26.71 17.98
C ALA A 54 -7.16 -26.04 16.79
N ALA A 55 -8.43 -26.37 16.55
CA ALA A 55 -9.22 -25.76 15.46
C ALA A 55 -9.47 -24.27 15.71
N GLU A 56 -9.82 -23.89 16.94
CA GLU A 56 -10.01 -22.49 17.34
C GLU A 56 -8.70 -21.69 17.22
N SER A 57 -7.57 -22.28 17.62
CA SER A 57 -6.24 -21.67 17.48
C SER A 57 -5.84 -21.46 16.02
N ALA A 58 -6.07 -22.46 15.15
CA ALA A 58 -5.81 -22.33 13.71
C ALA A 58 -6.69 -21.26 13.07
N ARG A 59 -7.94 -21.11 13.53
CA ARG A 59 -8.85 -20.06 13.06
C ARG A 59 -8.36 -18.67 13.47
N ALA A 60 -7.90 -18.51 14.71
CA ALA A 60 -7.31 -17.26 15.17
C ALA A 60 -6.05 -16.89 14.36
N ALA A 61 -5.20 -17.87 14.06
CA ALA A 61 -4.00 -17.66 13.23
C ALA A 61 -4.36 -17.21 11.80
N LEU A 62 -5.41 -17.79 11.20
CA LEU A 62 -5.92 -17.37 9.90
C LEU A 62 -6.43 -15.92 9.92
N GLU A 63 -7.22 -15.55 10.92
CA GLU A 63 -7.74 -14.17 11.04
C GLU A 63 -6.60 -13.16 11.26
N SER A 64 -5.59 -13.51 12.06
CA SER A 64 -4.37 -12.71 12.20
C SER A 64 -3.64 -12.52 10.86
N ALA A 65 -3.48 -13.58 10.07
CA ALA A 65 -2.86 -13.50 8.75
C ALA A 65 -3.67 -12.63 7.78
N LYS A 66 -5.01 -12.71 7.80
CA LYS A 66 -5.89 -11.84 7.00
C LYS A 66 -5.75 -10.37 7.41
N ALA A 67 -5.69 -10.09 8.71
CA ALA A 67 -5.46 -8.74 9.22
C ALA A 67 -4.11 -8.19 8.73
N GLN A 68 -3.08 -9.03 8.68
CA GLN A 68 -1.77 -8.62 8.17
C GLN A 68 -1.80 -8.28 6.68
N VAL A 69 -2.54 -9.04 5.85
CA VAL A 69 -2.77 -8.69 4.44
C VAL A 69 -3.48 -7.33 4.31
N SER A 70 -4.50 -7.09 5.12
CA SER A 70 -5.22 -5.80 5.13
C SER A 70 -4.30 -4.63 5.51
N ALA A 71 -3.44 -4.83 6.51
CA ALA A 71 -2.43 -3.84 6.90
C ALA A 71 -1.42 -3.57 5.76
N SER A 72 -0.94 -4.60 5.07
CA SER A 72 -0.05 -4.44 3.91
C SER A 72 -0.72 -3.68 2.75
N LYS A 73 -2.01 -3.95 2.49
CA LYS A 73 -2.78 -3.21 1.48
C LYS A 73 -2.92 -1.73 1.85
N ALA A 74 -3.22 -1.42 3.12
CA ALA A 74 -3.28 -0.03 3.59
C ALA A 74 -1.94 0.69 3.43
N ALA A 75 -0.82 0.01 3.69
CA ALA A 75 0.51 0.56 3.49
C ALA A 75 0.83 0.86 2.01
N ILE A 76 0.34 0.04 1.07
CA ILE A 76 0.45 0.31 -0.38
C ILE A 76 -0.32 1.57 -0.75
N GLU A 77 -1.56 1.72 -0.27
CA GLU A 77 -2.37 2.90 -0.55
C GLU A 77 -1.75 4.17 0.04
N ALA A 78 -1.22 4.11 1.26
CA ALA A 78 -0.46 5.22 1.84
C ALA A 78 0.77 5.59 0.98
N ALA A 79 1.52 4.59 0.49
CA ALA A 79 2.66 4.83 -0.40
C ALA A 79 2.25 5.47 -1.74
N ARG A 80 1.11 5.06 -2.32
CA ARG A 80 0.56 5.67 -3.53
C ARG A 80 0.18 7.14 -3.31
N THR A 81 -0.51 7.44 -2.22
CA THR A 81 -0.87 8.81 -1.85
C THR A 81 0.38 9.68 -1.70
N ASN A 82 1.43 9.18 -1.06
CA ASN A 82 2.69 9.93 -0.92
C ASN A 82 3.35 10.24 -2.28
N ILE A 83 3.28 9.32 -3.24
CA ILE A 83 3.79 9.55 -4.60
C ILE A 83 2.99 10.66 -5.30
N ILE A 84 1.66 10.61 -5.22
CA ILE A 84 0.79 11.64 -5.79
C ILE A 84 1.10 13.00 -5.17
N GLN A 85 1.22 13.07 -3.84
CA GLN A 85 1.58 14.31 -3.15
C GLN A 85 2.95 14.85 -3.59
N ALA A 86 3.94 13.97 -3.77
CA ALA A 86 5.25 14.37 -4.28
C ALA A 86 5.15 14.91 -5.73
N GLN A 87 4.37 14.26 -6.59
CA GLN A 87 4.13 14.72 -7.96
C GLN A 87 3.46 16.09 -7.99
N THR A 88 2.42 16.30 -7.18
CA THR A 88 1.75 17.61 -7.07
C THR A 88 2.70 18.71 -6.61
N ARG A 89 3.62 18.41 -5.68
CA ARG A 89 4.65 19.39 -5.25
C ARG A 89 5.62 19.72 -6.37
N VAL A 90 6.04 18.73 -7.16
CA VAL A 90 6.89 18.95 -8.34
C VAL A 90 6.18 19.81 -9.37
N GLU A 91 4.90 19.52 -9.66
CA GLU A 91 4.11 20.29 -10.60
C GLU A 91 3.94 21.75 -10.17
N ALA A 92 3.66 21.99 -8.87
CA ALA A 92 3.58 23.33 -8.31
C ALA A 92 4.92 24.09 -8.40
N ALA A 93 6.05 23.40 -8.17
CA ALA A 93 7.38 23.98 -8.33
C ALA A 93 7.65 24.34 -9.80
N GLN A 94 7.31 23.48 -10.75
CA GLN A 94 7.43 23.73 -12.19
C GLN A 94 6.53 24.87 -12.67
N ALA A 95 5.33 25.02 -12.10
CA ALA A 95 4.46 26.17 -12.38
C ALA A 95 5.09 27.48 -11.88
N THR A 96 5.72 27.44 -10.71
CA THR A 96 6.43 28.59 -10.14
C THR A 96 7.64 28.96 -10.99
N GLU A 97 8.41 27.96 -11.44
CA GLU A 97 9.54 28.15 -12.36
C GLU A 97 9.10 28.78 -13.68
N ARG A 98 8.02 28.28 -14.30
CA ARG A 98 7.45 28.87 -15.52
C ARG A 98 7.01 30.32 -15.34
N ARG A 99 6.41 30.65 -14.19
CA ARG A 99 6.04 32.03 -13.87
C ARG A 99 7.29 32.92 -13.76
N ILE A 100 8.31 32.48 -13.05
CA ILE A 100 9.57 33.22 -12.91
C ILE A 100 10.25 33.41 -14.28
N ALA A 101 10.26 32.39 -15.13
CA ALA A 101 10.81 32.49 -16.48
C ALA A 101 10.05 33.54 -17.31
N ALA A 102 8.72 33.56 -17.24
CA ALA A 102 7.91 34.58 -17.89
C ALA A 102 8.19 36.00 -17.35
N ASP A 103 8.34 36.15 -16.03
CA ASP A 103 8.70 37.44 -15.41
C ASP A 103 10.09 37.92 -15.88
N ILE A 104 11.05 37.00 -16.07
CA ILE A 104 12.39 37.31 -16.61
C ILE A 104 12.31 37.73 -18.07
N ASP A 105 11.57 37.00 -18.90
CA ASP A 105 11.41 37.31 -20.33
C ASP A 105 10.73 38.67 -20.53
N ASP A 106 9.73 39.00 -19.72
CA ASP A 106 9.04 40.31 -19.77
C ASP A 106 9.94 41.46 -19.27
N SER A 107 10.88 41.15 -18.36
CA SER A 107 11.91 42.10 -17.94
C SER A 107 12.94 42.38 -19.04
N GLU A 108 13.01 41.56 -20.08
CA GLU A 108 13.89 41.75 -21.23
C GLU A 108 13.20 42.59 -22.33
N LEU A 109 13.44 43.90 -22.32
CA LEU A 109 12.90 44.82 -23.32
C LEU A 109 13.50 44.58 -24.71
N LYS A 110 12.75 43.89 -25.58
CA LYS A 110 13.09 43.67 -27.00
C LYS A 110 12.28 44.60 -27.91
N ALA A 111 12.90 45.06 -29.00
CA ALA A 111 12.20 45.83 -30.01
C ALA A 111 11.22 44.91 -30.78
N PRO A 112 9.92 45.25 -30.90
CA PRO A 112 8.96 44.40 -31.61
C PRO A 112 9.12 44.42 -33.13
N ARG A 113 9.91 45.37 -33.66
CA ARG A 113 10.22 45.54 -35.09
C ARG A 113 11.53 46.30 -35.26
N ASP A 114 12.14 46.17 -36.44
CA ASP A 114 13.32 46.94 -36.80
C ASP A 114 13.00 48.44 -36.90
N GLY A 115 13.91 49.26 -36.37
CA GLY A 115 13.76 50.71 -36.32
C GLY A 115 14.88 51.42 -35.56
N ARG A 116 14.94 52.75 -35.69
CA ARG A 116 15.91 53.59 -35.00
C ARG A 116 15.36 54.03 -33.63
N VAL A 117 16.09 53.76 -32.55
CA VAL A 117 15.75 54.27 -31.21
C VAL A 117 15.98 55.78 -31.17
N GLN A 118 14.93 56.56 -30.92
CA GLN A 118 14.98 58.02 -30.98
C GLN A 118 15.27 58.68 -29.62
N TYR A 119 14.84 58.06 -28.52
CA TYR A 119 15.10 58.51 -27.14
C TYR A 119 15.29 57.30 -26.21
N ARG A 120 16.29 57.37 -25.32
CA ARG A 120 16.51 56.39 -24.25
C ARG A 120 16.22 57.06 -22.91
N VAL A 121 15.24 56.55 -22.17
CA VAL A 121 14.74 57.17 -20.93
C VAL A 121 15.10 56.34 -19.69
N ALA A 122 15.56 55.10 -19.87
CA ALA A 122 16.05 54.24 -18.79
C ALA A 122 17.59 54.09 -18.84
N GLU A 123 18.23 54.13 -17.67
CA GLU A 123 19.67 53.91 -17.49
C GLU A 123 19.92 52.64 -16.66
N PRO A 124 21.07 51.94 -16.82
CA PRO A 124 21.38 50.76 -16.01
C PRO A 124 21.64 51.15 -14.55
N GLY A 125 20.92 50.57 -13.60
CA GLY A 125 21.08 50.81 -12.16
C GLY A 125 19.82 50.56 -11.36
#